data_AF-A0A222P6Y3-F1
#
_entry.id   AF-A0A222P6Y3-F1
#
_cell.length_a   1.000
_cell.length_b   1.000
_cell.length_c   1.000
_cell.angle_alpha   90.00
_cell.angle_beta   90.00
_cell.angle_gamma   90.00
#
_symmetry.space_group_name_H-M   'P 1'
#
loop_
_entity.id
_entity.type
_entity.pdbx_description
1 polymer ?
#
loop_
_entity_poly.entity_id
_entity_poly.type
_entity_poly.pdbx_seq_one_letter_code
_entity_poly.pdbx_strand_id
1 'polypeptide(L)' 'MKKEKITIDELLKKVPNKYELAIIAGKIAKAEFKKDKAKFEVMDDVFSDIMNDEVEVIYNDNKKKENEEI' A
#
# COMPACT_ATOMS: atom_id res chain seq x y z
N MET A 1 8.45 -22.58 -2.45
CA MET A 1 7.69 -22.54 -1.18
C MET A 1 6.28 -22.09 -1.50
N LYS A 2 5.24 -22.69 -0.95
CA LYS A 2 3.87 -22.15 -1.10
C LYS A 2 3.87 -20.79 -0.39
N LYS A 3 3.68 -19.69 -1.13
CA LYS A 3 3.34 -18.41 -0.49
C LYS A 3 2.01 -18.66 0.24
N GLU A 4 2.00 -18.54 1.57
CA GLU A 4 0.74 -18.57 2.30
C GLU A 4 -0.13 -17.43 1.78
N LYS A 5 -1.42 -17.70 1.57
CA LYS A 5 -2.34 -16.68 1.07
C LYS A 5 -2.56 -15.67 2.18
N ILE A 6 -1.97 -14.49 2.04
CA ILE A 6 -2.23 -13.35 2.92
C ILE A 6 -3.71 -12.98 2.79
N THR A 7 -4.40 -12.91 3.92
CA THR A 7 -5.81 -12.53 3.99
C THR A 7 -5.96 -11.04 4.30
N ILE A 8 -7.10 -10.47 3.92
CA ILE A 8 -7.42 -9.08 4.26
C ILE A 8 -7.45 -8.88 5.79
N ASP A 9 -7.95 -9.85 6.55
CA ASP A 9 -8.01 -9.76 8.01
C ASP A 9 -6.62 -9.66 8.66
N GLU A 10 -5.61 -10.30 8.07
CA GLU A 10 -4.21 -10.18 8.51
C GLU A 10 -3.61 -8.82 8.19
N LEU A 11 -3.87 -8.32 6.98
CA LEU A 11 -3.45 -6.96 6.60
C LEU A 11 -4.12 -5.90 7.47
N LEU A 12 -5.38 -6.09 7.84
CA LEU A 12 -6.09 -5.18 8.74
C LEU A 12 -5.59 -5.24 10.19
N LYS A 13 -4.89 -6.30 10.61
CA LYS A 13 -4.18 -6.28 11.91
C LYS A 13 -2.96 -5.35 11.88
N LYS A 14 -2.33 -5.18 10.72
CA LYS A 14 -1.19 -4.28 10.49
C LYS A 14 -1.63 -2.85 10.20
N VAL A 15 -2.64 -2.70 9.33
CA VAL A 15 -3.23 -1.42 8.93
C VAL A 15 -4.73 -1.47 9.23
N PRO A 16 -5.17 -1.11 10.45
CA PRO A 16 -6.56 -1.26 10.91
C PRO A 16 -7.60 -0.52 10.07
N ASN A 17 -7.18 0.51 9.34
CA ASN A 17 -8.05 1.27 8.47
C ASN A 17 -7.99 0.73 7.04
N LYS A 18 -9.10 0.10 6.59
CA LYS A 18 -9.23 -0.44 5.23
C LYS A 18 -8.98 0.58 4.10
N TYR A 19 -9.30 1.86 4.34
CA TYR A 19 -9.08 2.90 3.34
C TYR A 19 -7.61 3.27 3.25
N GLU A 20 -6.93 3.38 4.39
CA GLU A 20 -5.48 3.58 4.43
C GLU A 20 -4.75 2.41 3.79
N LEU A 21 -5.13 1.18 4.11
CA LEU A 21 -4.59 -0.04 3.48
C LEU A 21 -4.72 0.03 1.95
N ALA A 22 -5.90 0.40 1.43
CA ALA A 22 -6.11 0.56 0.00
C ALA A 22 -5.24 1.67 -0.62
N ILE A 23 -5.08 2.80 0.06
CA ILE A 23 -4.26 3.92 -0.40
C ILE A 23 -2.78 3.52 -0.42
N ILE A 24 -2.28 2.90 0.64
CA ILE A 24 -0.89 2.44 0.78
C ILE A 24 -0.59 1.40 -0.29
N ALA A 25 -1.42 0.35 -0.38
CA ALA A 25 -1.24 -0.70 -1.38
C ALA A 25 -1.27 -0.13 -2.80
N GLY A 26 -2.18 0.81 -3.10
CA GLY A 26 -2.24 1.47 -4.39
C GLY A 26 -1.01 2.34 -4.70
N LYS A 27 -0.45 3.02 -3.71
CA LYS A 27 0.78 3.82 -3.86
C LYS A 27 1.99 2.93 -4.15
N ILE A 28 2.19 1.86 -3.37
CA ILE A 28 3.30 0.93 -3.55
C ILE A 28 3.17 0.21 -4.88
N ALA A 29 1.99 -0.35 -5.18
CA ALA A 29 1.73 -1.03 -6.44
C ALA A 29 2.03 -0.13 -7.64
N LYS A 30 1.70 1.17 -7.57
CA LYS A 30 2.02 2.14 -8.63
C LYS A 30 3.53 2.38 -8.78
N ALA A 31 4.28 2.42 -7.68
CA ALA A 31 5.73 2.58 -7.71
C ALA A 31 6.43 1.31 -8.22
N GLU A 32 5.91 0.13 -7.87
CA GLU A 32 6.44 -1.17 -8.26
C GLU A 32 5.94 -1.67 -9.61
N PHE A 33 4.96 -0.98 -10.21
CA PHE A 33 4.39 -1.36 -11.49
C PHE A 33 5.44 -1.27 -12.60
N LYS A 34 6.16 -2.38 -12.81
CA LYS A 34 7.05 -2.60 -13.94
C LYS A 34 6.25 -3.31 -15.04
N LYS A 35 6.49 -2.94 -16.30
CA LYS A 35 5.75 -3.47 -17.47
C LYS A 35 5.80 -5.00 -17.61
N ASP A 36 6.72 -5.65 -16.90
CA ASP A 36 7.07 -7.05 -17.10
C ASP A 36 6.49 -7.98 -16.02
N LYS A 37 5.76 -7.46 -15.02
CA LYS A 37 5.06 -8.26 -13.99
C LYS A 37 3.53 -8.18 -14.17
N ALA A 38 2.82 -9.27 -13.92
CA ALA A 38 1.36 -9.22 -13.89
C ALA A 38 0.86 -8.46 -12.66
N LYS A 39 -0.30 -7.80 -12.79
CA LYS A 39 -0.89 -6.98 -11.71
C LYS A 39 -1.08 -7.76 -10.40
N PHE A 40 -1.47 -9.03 -10.48
CA PHE A 40 -1.70 -9.84 -9.28
C PHE A 40 -0.39 -10.17 -8.55
N GLU A 41 0.71 -10.37 -9.28
CA GLU A 41 2.02 -10.64 -8.69
C GLU A 41 2.56 -9.42 -7.95
N VAL A 42 2.36 -8.22 -8.52
CA VAL A 42 2.70 -6.96 -7.85
C VAL A 42 1.89 -6.81 -6.57
N MET A 43 0.60 -7.15 -6.58
CA MET A 43 -0.22 -7.07 -5.36
C MET A 43 0.19 -8.07 -4.29
N ASP A 44 0.58 -9.29 -4.66
CA ASP A 44 1.10 -10.29 -3.72
C ASP A 44 2.40 -9.83 -3.06
N ASP A 45 3.29 -9.17 -3.82
CA ASP A 45 4.54 -8.60 -3.30
C ASP A 45 4.22 -7.43 -2.34
N VAL A 46 3.37 -6.48 -2.75
CA VAL A 46 2.90 -5.36 -1.91
C VAL A 46 2.29 -5.84 -0.58
N PHE A 47 1.45 -6.87 -0.61
CA PHE A 47 0.87 -7.41 0.63
C PHE A 47 1.92 -8.08 1.52
N SER A 48 2.94 -8.70 0.93
CA SER A 48 4.06 -9.28 1.67
C SER A 48 4.87 -8.19 2.38
N ASP A 49 5.16 -7.08 1.69
CA ASP A 49 5.91 -5.96 2.26
C ASP A 49 5.16 -5.32 3.43
N ILE A 50 3.83 -5.17 3.32
CA ILE A 50 2.98 -4.67 4.42
C ILE A 50 3.02 -5.64 5.62
N MET A 51 2.99 -6.95 5.37
CA MET A 51 3.04 -7.95 6.44
C MET A 51 4.40 -7.98 7.16
N ASN A 52 5.48 -7.71 6.43
CA ASN A 52 6.84 -7.68 6.94
C ASN A 52 7.24 -6.34 7.58
N ASP A 53 6.31 -5.38 7.68
CA ASP A 53 6.59 -4.01 8.14
C ASP A 53 7.69 -3.29 7.31
N GLU A 54 7.88 -3.70 6.06
CA GLU A 54 8.87 -3.10 5.12
C GLU A 54 8.34 -1.81 4.47
N VAL A 55 7.13 -1.37 4.85
CA VAL A 55 6.46 -0.17 4.36
C VAL A 55 6.36 0.86 5.47
N GLU A 56 7.06 1.99 5.31
CA GLU A 56 6.85 3.16 6.16
C GLU A 56 5.66 4.00 5.66
N VAL A 57 4.59 4.02 6.44
CA VAL A 57 3.43 4.89 6.20
C VAL A 57 3.75 6.30 6.70
N ILE A 58 4.32 7.13 5.82
CA ILE A 58 4.52 8.56 6.12
C ILE A 58 3.19 9.28 5.85
N TYR A 59 2.49 9.67 6.92
CA TYR A 59 1.38 10.60 6.86
C TYR A 59 1.94 11.98 6.51
N ASN A 60 2.10 12.26 5.22
CA ASN A 60 2.23 13.65 4.79
C ASN A 60 0.89 14.31 5.01
N ASP A 61 0.78 15.04 6.12
CA ASP A 61 -0.21 16.11 6.32
C ASP A 61 0.08 17.20 5.28
N ASN A 62 -0.25 16.92 4.02
CA ASN A 62 -0.46 17.95 3.02
C ASN A 62 -1.75 18.65 3.41
N LYS A 63 -1.69 19.47 4.47
CA LYS A 63 -2.48 20.70 4.57
C LYS A 63 -2.25 21.40 3.24
N LYS A 64 -3.21 21.25 2.32
CA LYS A 64 -3.32 22.12 1.16
C LYS A 64 -3.23 23.53 1.74
N LYS A 65 -2.12 24.22 1.51
CA LYS A 65 -2.17 25.68 1.51
C LYS A 65 -3.07 26.00 0.34
N GLU A 66 -4.34 26.24 0.65
CA GLU A 66 -5.23 27.02 -0.18
C GLU A 66 -4.51 28.36 -0.36
N ASN A 67 -3.76 28.50 -1.46
CA ASN A 67 -3.39 29.81 -1.93
C ASN A 67 -4.68 30.42 -2.45
N GLU A 68 -5.33 31.20 -1.60
CA GLU A 68 -6.14 32.34 -2.02
C GLU A 68 -5.26 33.20 -2.93
N GLU A 69 -5.44 33.08 -4.24
CA GLU A 69 -5.04 34.13 -5.16
C GLU A 69 -6.16 35.18 -5.18
N ILE A 70 -5.77 36.37 -4.71
CA ILE A 70 -6.48 37.64 -4.64
C ILE A 70 -6.81 38.15 -6.04
#